data_AF-A0A1V5UT93-F1
#
_entry.id   AF-A0A1V5UT93-F1
#
_cell.length_a   1.000
_cell.length_b   1.000
_cell.length_c   1.000
_cell.angle_alpha   90.00
_cell.angle_beta   90.00
_cell.angle_gamma   90.00
#
_symmetry.space_group_name_H-M   'P 1'
#
loop_
_entity.id
_entity.type
_entity.pdbx_description
1 polymer ?
#
loop_
_entity_poly.entity_id
_entity_poly.type
_entity_poly.pdbx_seq_one_letter_code
_entity_poly.pdbx_strand_id
1 'polypeptide(L)'
;MREKDELHIPGAATLKTWLINTASAPIRSTANTEILESLIRQCYTEIRSYRLAGHGWSKLAIKIRKECKVPCSDDAVKRIFSYIDREWAKKTGEPALPEVKVRSALAKKKKEAA
;
A
#
# COMPACT_ATOMS: atom_id res chain seq x y z
N MET A 1 -41.51 3.11 -27.50
CA MET A 1 -40.58 3.15 -26.35
C MET A 1 -39.20 3.43 -26.92
N ARG A 2 -38.51 4.49 -26.49
CA ARG A 2 -37.18 4.84 -26.99
C ARG A 2 -36.18 3.78 -26.50
N GLU A 3 -35.70 2.96 -27.41
CA GLU A 3 -34.54 2.10 -27.19
C GLU A 3 -33.40 3.00 -26.73
N LYS A 4 -32.88 2.74 -25.54
CA LYS A 4 -31.75 3.46 -24.99
C LYS A 4 -30.57 3.17 -25.91
N ASP A 5 -29.97 4.22 -26.48
CA ASP A 5 -28.64 4.15 -27.08
C ASP A 5 -27.71 3.42 -26.11
N GLU A 6 -27.45 2.14 -26.39
CA GLU A 6 -26.37 1.41 -25.76
C GLU A 6 -25.10 2.11 -26.22
N LEU A 7 -24.52 2.90 -25.32
CA LEU A 7 -23.23 3.54 -25.50
C LEU A 7 -22.21 2.43 -25.81
N HIS A 8 -21.96 2.23 -27.11
CA HIS A 8 -21.12 1.15 -27.60
C HIS A 8 -19.67 1.56 -27.35
N ILE A 9 -19.18 1.28 -26.14
CA ILE A 9 -17.79 1.55 -25.77
C ILE A 9 -16.94 0.40 -26.34
N PRO A 10 -16.12 0.65 -27.38
CA PRO A 10 -15.26 -0.39 -27.94
C PRO A 10 -14.31 -0.91 -26.85
N GLY A 11 -14.20 -2.24 -26.74
CA GLY A 11 -13.37 -2.90 -25.72
C GLY A 11 -14.08 -3.20 -24.39
N ALA A 12 -15.31 -2.75 -24.17
CA ALA A 12 -16.06 -3.05 -22.95
C ALA A 12 -16.35 -4.56 -22.78
N ALA A 13 -16.62 -5.26 -23.89
CA ALA A 13 -16.79 -6.73 -23.88
C ALA A 13 -15.49 -7.43 -23.49
N THR A 14 -14.35 -7.02 -24.06
CA THR A 14 -13.02 -7.54 -23.74
C THR A 14 -12.65 -7.32 -22.27
N LEU A 15 -12.96 -6.13 -21.73
CA LEU A 15 -12.75 -5.82 -20.32
C LEU A 15 -13.61 -6.71 -19.41
N LYS A 16 -14.89 -6.92 -19.76
CA LYS A 16 -15.79 -7.83 -19.01
C LYS A 16 -15.23 -9.26 -18.98
N THR A 17 -14.81 -9.79 -20.13
CA THR A 17 -14.22 -11.13 -20.22
C THR A 17 -12.93 -11.23 -19.39
N TRP A 18 -12.06 -10.21 -19.45
CA TRP A 18 -10.84 -10.18 -18.64
C TRP A 18 -11.14 -10.15 -17.14
N LEU A 19 -12.11 -9.33 -16.70
CA LEU A 19 -12.53 -9.27 -15.30
C LEU A 19 -13.13 -10.58 -14.80
N ILE A 20 -13.97 -11.24 -15.60
CA ILE A 20 -14.56 -12.55 -15.25
C ILE A 20 -13.46 -13.60 -15.11
N ASN A 21 -12.55 -13.69 -16.08
CA ASN A 21 -11.43 -14.63 -16.03
C ASN A 21 -10.49 -14.36 -14.86
N THR A 22 -10.27 -13.08 -14.52
CA THR A 22 -9.43 -12.68 -13.38
C THR A 22 -10.12 -12.96 -12.05
N ALA A 23 -11.44 -12.75 -11.95
CA ALA A 23 -12.22 -13.02 -10.74
C ALA A 23 -12.31 -14.53 -10.43
N SER A 24 -12.30 -15.38 -11.46
CA SER A 24 -12.26 -16.84 -11.31
C SER A 24 -10.88 -17.38 -10.89
N ALA A 25 -9.82 -16.59 -11.03
CA ALA A 25 -8.48 -16.98 -10.58
C ALA A 25 -8.32 -16.66 -9.07
N PRO A 26 -7.89 -17.62 -8.24
CA PRO A 26 -7.61 -17.35 -6.84
C PRO A 26 -6.48 -16.33 -6.73
N ILE A 27 -6.73 -15.24 -5.99
CA ILE A 27 -5.73 -14.21 -5.72
C ILE A 27 -4.59 -14.88 -4.93
N ARG A 28 -3.44 -15.14 -5.59
CA ARG A 28 -2.22 -15.68 -4.96
C ARG A 28 -1.60 -14.77 -3.88
N SER A 29 -2.25 -13.66 -3.53
CA SER A 29 -1.68 -12.56 -2.74
C SER A 29 -1.90 -12.65 -1.22
N THR A 30 -2.86 -13.45 -0.73
CA THR A 30 -3.19 -13.46 0.71
C THR A 30 -2.06 -14.07 1.54
N ALA A 31 -1.51 -15.21 1.11
CA ALA A 31 -0.44 -15.91 1.84
C ALA A 31 0.82 -15.04 2.05
N ASN A 32 1.28 -14.32 1.02
CA ASN A 32 2.44 -13.43 1.17
C ASN A 32 2.15 -12.22 2.07
N THR A 33 0.90 -11.77 2.10
CA THR A 33 0.48 -10.64 2.95
C THR A 33 0.44 -11.06 4.42
N GLU A 34 -0.05 -12.27 4.72
CA GLU A 34 -0.06 -12.83 6.08
C GLU A 34 1.36 -13.06 6.62
N ILE A 35 2.26 -13.60 5.80
CA ILE A 35 3.68 -13.78 6.17
C ILE A 35 4.32 -12.42 6.43
N LEU A 36 4.07 -11.44 5.55
CA LEU A 36 4.59 -10.08 5.71
C LEU A 36 4.03 -9.40 6.96
N GLU A 37 2.75 -9.58 7.27
CA GLU A 37 2.12 -9.07 8.48
C GLU A 37 2.74 -9.69 9.73
N SER A 38 2.90 -11.01 9.77
CA SER A 38 3.54 -11.69 10.89
C SER A 38 4.97 -11.18 11.11
N LEU A 39 5.73 -11.00 10.03
CA LEU A 39 7.09 -10.44 10.09
C LEU A 39 7.09 -9.01 10.67
N ILE A 40 6.21 -8.14 10.18
CA ILE A 40 6.13 -6.75 10.65
C ILE A 40 5.68 -6.69 12.11
N ARG A 41 4.77 -7.56 12.55
CA ARG A 41 4.37 -7.65 13.96
C ARG A 41 5.52 -8.07 14.87
N GLN A 42 6.32 -9.04 14.45
CA GLN A 42 7.48 -9.51 15.22
C GLN A 42 8.56 -8.45 15.35
N CYS A 43 8.81 -7.67 14.30
CA CYS A 43 9.83 -6.62 14.27
C CYS A 43 9.25 -5.20 14.47
N TYR A 44 8.07 -5.08 15.07
CA TYR A 44 7.33 -3.81 15.08
C TYR A 44 8.11 -2.69 15.79
N THR A 45 8.68 -2.98 16.94
CA THR A 45 9.45 -2.01 17.76
C THR A 45 10.68 -1.49 17.01
N GLU A 46 11.39 -2.37 16.32
CA GLU A 46 12.57 -2.04 15.52
C GLU A 46 12.19 -1.22 14.30
N ILE A 47 11.09 -1.59 13.62
CA ILE A 47 10.57 -0.84 12.47
C ILE A 47 10.09 0.55 12.90
N ARG A 48 9.44 0.67 14.06
CA ARG A 48 9.00 1.96 14.63
C ARG A 48 10.20 2.87 14.93
N SER A 49 11.26 2.35 15.56
CA SER A 49 12.52 3.09 15.78
C SER A 49 13.21 3.47 14.46
N TYR A 50 13.26 2.55 13.49
CA TYR A 50 13.80 2.80 12.15
C TYR A 50 13.07 3.96 11.45
N ARG A 51 11.75 4.05 11.65
CA ARG A 51 10.92 5.13 11.11
C ARG A 51 11.11 6.46 11.85
N LEU A 52 11.26 6.41 13.18
CA LEU A 52 11.59 7.60 13.98
C LEU A 52 12.96 8.19 13.62
N ALA A 53 13.91 7.34 13.22
CA ALA A 53 15.20 7.76 12.68
C ALA A 53 15.11 8.38 11.26
N GLY A 54 13.92 8.46 10.66
CA GLY A 54 13.68 9.12 9.37
C GLY A 54 13.96 8.25 8.14
N HIS A 55 14.22 6.95 8.31
CA HIS A 55 14.49 6.08 7.17
C HIS A 55 13.23 5.73 6.36
N GLY A 56 13.36 5.65 5.03
CA GLY A 56 12.24 5.41 4.12
C GLY A 56 11.78 3.95 3.98
N TRP A 57 10.52 3.76 3.58
CA TRP A 57 9.89 2.45 3.39
C TRP A 57 10.55 1.60 2.30
N SER A 58 11.02 2.21 1.21
CA SER A 58 11.59 1.48 0.08
C SER A 58 12.88 0.74 0.46
N LYS A 59 13.72 1.32 1.34
CA LYS A 59 14.91 0.64 1.87
C LYS A 59 14.53 -0.57 2.72
N LEU A 60 13.51 -0.42 3.57
CA LEU A 60 12.99 -1.52 4.40
C LEU A 60 12.43 -2.65 3.52
N ALA A 61 11.60 -2.33 2.53
CA ALA A 61 11.02 -3.32 1.61
C ALA A 61 12.08 -4.04 0.76
N ILE A 62 13.16 -3.36 0.35
CA ILE A 62 14.30 -4.02 -0.31
C ILE A 62 14.97 -5.00 0.64
N LYS A 63 15.19 -4.62 1.91
CA LYS A 63 15.85 -5.47 2.89
C LYS A 63 15.00 -6.70 3.23
N ILE A 64 13.70 -6.54 3.43
CA ILE A 64 12.75 -7.64 3.64
C ILE A 64 12.79 -8.62 2.47
N ARG A 65 12.77 -8.12 1.22
CA ARG A 65 12.85 -8.98 0.03
C ARG A 65 14.16 -9.76 -0.04
N LYS A 66 15.29 -9.13 0.29
CA LYS A 66 16.62 -9.75 0.23
C LYS A 66 16.85 -10.79 1.34
N GLU A 67 16.56 -10.41 2.58
CA GLU A 67 16.87 -11.22 3.75
C GLU A 67 15.79 -12.27 4.03
N CYS A 68 14.52 -11.87 3.98
CA CYS A 68 13.40 -12.74 4.35
C CYS A 68 12.79 -13.49 3.15
N LYS A 69 13.24 -13.20 1.93
CA LYS A 69 12.70 -13.76 0.66
C LYS A 69 11.18 -13.57 0.50
N VAL A 70 10.59 -12.61 1.19
CA VAL A 70 9.16 -12.29 1.10
C VAL A 70 8.96 -11.22 0.01
N PRO A 71 8.24 -11.52 -1.08
CA PRO A 71 7.96 -10.51 -2.10
C PRO A 71 6.97 -9.47 -1.55
N CYS A 72 7.44 -8.24 -1.39
CA CYS A 72 6.62 -7.13 -0.89
C CYS A 72 6.91 -5.82 -1.65
N SER A 73 5.88 -5.00 -1.84
CA SER A 73 6.03 -3.60 -2.22
C SER A 73 6.22 -2.72 -0.98
N ASP A 74 6.79 -1.52 -1.17
CA ASP A 74 6.91 -0.53 -0.11
C ASP A 74 5.54 -0.02 0.38
N ASP A 75 4.57 0.14 -0.53
CA ASP A 75 3.18 0.44 -0.17
C ASP A 75 2.54 -0.65 0.68
N ALA A 76 2.80 -1.93 0.40
CA ALA A 76 2.29 -3.04 1.21
C ALA A 76 2.86 -3.00 2.64
N VAL A 77 4.17 -2.80 2.77
CA VAL A 77 4.85 -2.66 4.06
C VAL A 77 4.26 -1.47 4.84
N LYS A 78 4.11 -0.32 4.19
CA LYS A 78 3.52 0.87 4.80
C LYS A 78 2.09 0.61 5.28
N ARG A 79 1.24 0.02 4.43
CA ARG A 79 -0.17 -0.26 4.77
C ARG A 79 -0.28 -1.16 5.99
N ILE A 80 0.47 -2.26 6.01
CA ILE A 80 0.45 -3.24 7.10
C ILE A 80 1.00 -2.63 8.38
N PHE A 81 2.14 -1.92 8.30
CA PHE A 81 2.69 -1.23 9.46
C PHE A 81 1.70 -0.21 10.03
N SER A 82 1.10 0.64 9.19
CA SER A 82 0.11 1.63 9.64
C SER A 82 -1.12 0.97 10.28
N TYR A 83 -1.53 -0.20 9.81
CA TYR A 83 -2.59 -0.97 10.47
C TYR A 83 -2.18 -1.40 11.88
N ILE A 84 -1.00 -2.01 12.03
CA ILE A 84 -0.47 -2.48 13.31
C ILE A 84 -0.23 -1.31 14.28
N ASP A 85 0.33 -0.20 13.81
CA ASP A 85 0.60 1.01 14.60
C ASP A 85 -0.69 1.64 15.14
N ARG A 86 -1.79 1.58 14.37
CA ARG A 86 -3.12 1.99 14.84
C ARG A 86 -3.70 1.02 15.87
N GLU A 87 -3.55 -0.29 15.69
CA GLU A 87 -3.96 -1.27 16.70
C GLU A 87 -3.18 -1.07 18.00
N TRP A 88 -1.89 -0.79 17.90
CA TRP A 88 -1.02 -0.54 19.03
C TRP A 88 -1.41 0.76 19.75
N ALA A 89 -1.60 1.86 19.02
CA ALA A 89 -2.07 3.14 19.57
C ALA A 89 -3.40 3.01 20.33
N LYS A 90 -4.35 2.21 19.80
CA LYS A 90 -5.61 1.92 20.49
C LYS A 90 -5.42 1.15 21.81
N LYS A 91 -4.42 0.26 21.87
CA LYS A 91 -4.13 -0.56 23.04
C LYS A 91 -3.33 0.18 24.12
N THR A 92 -2.37 1.00 23.72
CA THR A 92 -1.45 1.67 24.66
C THR A 92 -1.81 3.12 24.95
N GLY A 93 -2.68 3.74 24.13
CA GLY A 93 -3.03 5.16 24.23
C GLY A 93 -1.92 6.09 23.70
N GLU A 94 -0.81 5.55 23.19
CA GLU A 94 0.23 6.35 22.55
C GLU A 94 -0.16 6.80 21.14
N PRO A 95 0.27 7.99 20.70
CA PRO A 95 -0.02 8.47 19.37
C PRO A 95 0.66 7.60 18.30
N ALA A 96 -0.11 7.26 17.26
CA ALA A 96 0.39 6.64 16.05
C ALA A 96 1.42 7.55 15.35
N LEU A 97 2.40 6.96 14.67
CA LEU A 97 3.38 7.73 13.91
C LEU A 97 2.66 8.60 12.88
N PRO A 98 3.04 9.89 12.75
CA PRO A 98 2.42 10.75 11.75
C PRO A 98 2.67 10.12 10.38
N GLU A 99 1.59 9.81 9.66
CA GLU A 99 1.68 9.53 8.24
C GLU A 99 2.27 10.79 7.60
N VAL A 100 3.57 10.76 7.32
CA VAL A 100 4.24 11.85 6.62
C VAL A 100 3.58 11.91 5.25
N LYS A 101 2.55 12.76 5.13
CA LYS A 101 2.06 13.27 3.87
C LYS A 101 3.27 13.98 3.29
N VAL A 102 3.98 13.30 2.39
CA VAL A 102 4.97 13.94 1.54
C VAL A 102 4.21 15.05 0.86
N ARG A 103 4.32 16.27 1.39
CA ARG A 103 3.85 17.46 0.70
C ARG A 103 4.67 17.45 -0.58
N SER A 104 4.03 17.09 -1.68
CA SER A 104 4.60 17.23 -3.01
C SER A 104 5.08 18.68 -3.13
N ALA A 105 6.39 18.89 -3.01
CA ALA A 105 7.04 20.17 -3.15
C ALA A 105 7.01 20.68 -4.61
N LEU A 106 6.04 20.22 -5.42
CA LEU A 106 5.85 20.60 -6.82
C LEU A 106 4.89 21.78 -6.97
N ALA A 107 4.18 22.20 -5.91
CA ALA A 107 3.20 23.29 -5.99
C ALA A 107 3.78 24.70 -5.74
N LYS A 108 5.05 24.85 -5.32
CA LYS A 108 5.62 26.15 -4.94
C LYS A 108 6.45 26.86 -6.03
N LYS A 109 6.62 26.27 -7.22
CA LYS A 109 7.45 26.87 -8.29
C LYS A 109 6.67 27.50 -9.45
N LYS A 110 5.36 27.77 -9.29
CA LYS A 110 4.52 28.39 -10.35
C LYS A 110 3.95 29.77 -10.00
N LYS A 111 4.39 30.40 -8.90
CA LYS A 111 3.93 31.74 -8.48
C LYS A 111 5.03 32.83 -8.44
N GLU A 112 6.23 32.55 -8.92
CA GLU A 112 7.31 33.56 -9.03
C GLU A 112 7.64 33.94 -10.49
N ALA A 113 6.79 33.56 -11.45
CA ALA A 113 6.97 33.87 -12.87
C ALA A 113 5.68 34.38 -13.52
N ALA A 114 4.96 35.28 -12.83
CA ALA A 114 3.86 36.06 -13.39
C ALA A 114 3.92 37.47 -12.82
#